data_AF-A0A485AB90-F1
#
_entry.id   AF-A0A485AB90-F1
#
_cell.length_a   1.000
_cell.length_b   1.000
_cell.length_c   1.000
_cell.angle_alpha   90.00
_cell.angle_beta   90.00
_cell.angle_gamma   90.00
#
_symmetry.space_group_name_H-M   'P 1'
#
loop_
_entity.id
_entity.type
_entity.pdbx_description
1 polymer ?
#
loop_
_entity_poly.entity_id
_entity_poly.type
_entity_poly.pdbx_seq_one_letter_code
_entity_poly.pdbx_strand_id
1 'polypeptide(L)'
;MFLTAFDEYAVKAFEEHAFDYLLKPIEAQRLEKTLVRLRQERSLQDISLLDDTQQALKYIPCTATAASGCCRWRMSPLSAAG
;
A
#
# COMPACT_ATOMS: atom_id res chain seq x y z
N MET A 1 8.96 2.74 0.35
CA MET A 1 8.75 1.33 0.72
C MET A 1 8.22 0.58 -0.49
N PHE A 2 8.56 -0.69 -0.65
CA PHE A 2 8.04 -1.55 -1.73
C PHE A 2 7.21 -2.69 -1.15
N LEU A 3 6.16 -3.09 -1.87
CA LEU A 3 5.33 -4.25 -1.53
C LEU A 3 5.14 -5.10 -2.79
N THR A 4 5.61 -6.34 -2.78
CA THR A 4 5.69 -7.20 -3.96
C THR A 4 5.54 -8.68 -3.61
N ALA A 5 5.35 -9.58 -4.59
CA ALA A 5 5.37 -11.04 -4.38
C ALA A 5 6.72 -11.67 -4.76
N PHE A 6 7.66 -10.86 -5.25
CA PHE A 6 8.98 -11.29 -5.69
C PHE A 6 10.00 -10.95 -4.62
N ASP A 7 10.78 -11.92 -4.15
CA ASP A 7 11.80 -11.76 -3.10
C ASP A 7 13.19 -11.41 -3.67
N GLU A 8 13.46 -11.79 -4.91
CA GLU A 8 14.74 -11.57 -5.60
C GLU A 8 15.14 -10.09 -5.75
N TYR A 9 14.20 -9.16 -5.64
CA TYR A 9 14.46 -7.72 -5.75
C TYR A 9 14.63 -7.02 -4.40
N ALA A 10 14.63 -7.75 -3.28
CA ALA A 10 14.73 -7.15 -1.95
C ALA A 10 16.02 -6.36 -1.76
N VAL A 11 17.16 -6.94 -2.15
CA VAL A 11 18.48 -6.30 -2.03
C VAL A 11 18.53 -5.03 -2.90
N LYS A 12 18.12 -5.13 -4.16
CA LYS A 12 18.09 -3.99 -5.09
C LYS A 12 17.22 -2.85 -4.60
N ALA A 13 16.09 -3.16 -3.96
CA ALA A 13 15.25 -2.12 -3.39
C ALA A 13 15.97 -1.34 -2.28
N PHE A 14 16.74 -2.00 -1.42
CA PHE A 14 17.54 -1.32 -0.40
C PHE A 14 18.71 -0.53 -0.98
N GLU A 15 19.31 -0.99 -2.09
CA GLU A 15 20.31 -0.21 -2.85
C GLU A 15 19.72 1.12 -3.35
N GLU A 16 18.46 1.13 -3.78
CA GLU A 16 17.70 2.31 -4.20
C GLU A 16 17.05 3.08 -3.02
N HIS A 17 17.60 2.94 -1.81
CA HIS A 17 17.13 3.62 -0.61
C HIS A 17 15.67 3.32 -0.23
N ALA A 18 15.19 2.09 -0.48
CA ALA A 18 13.88 1.68 0.01
C ALA A 18 13.82 1.72 1.54
N PHE A 19 12.79 2.40 2.05
CA PHE A 19 12.49 2.43 3.48
C PHE A 19 12.19 1.05 4.09
N ASP A 20 11.43 0.21 3.37
CA ASP A 20 11.08 -1.15 3.78
C ASP A 20 10.68 -1.97 2.55
N TYR A 21 10.75 -3.30 2.66
CA TYR A 21 10.43 -4.26 1.62
C TYR A 21 9.50 -5.34 2.15
N LEU A 22 8.27 -5.39 1.62
CA LEU A 22 7.19 -6.23 2.13
C LEU A 22 6.76 -7.25 1.08
N LEU A 23 6.68 -8.52 1.48
CA LEU A 23 6.23 -9.59 0.59
C LEU A 23 4.72 -9.85 0.73
N LYS A 24 4.08 -10.21 -0.39
CA LYS A 24 2.71 -10.72 -0.43
C LYS A 24 2.72 -12.23 -0.13
N PRO A 25 1.71 -12.75 0.60
CA PRO A 25 0.69 -12.00 1.34
C PRO A 25 1.28 -11.27 2.55
N ILE A 26 0.83 -10.05 2.79
CA ILE A 26 1.39 -9.24 3.86
C ILE A 26 0.75 -9.56 5.22
N GLU A 27 1.58 -9.72 6.24
CA GLU A 27 1.13 -9.81 7.63
C GLU A 27 0.78 -8.42 8.19
N ALA A 28 -0.42 -8.28 8.77
CA ALA A 28 -0.90 -7.01 9.32
C ALA A 28 0.07 -6.41 10.36
N GLN A 29 0.64 -7.25 11.23
CA GLN A 29 1.61 -6.82 12.25
C GLN A 29 2.89 -6.25 11.62
N ARG A 30 3.33 -6.82 10.49
CA ARG A 30 4.51 -6.33 9.78
C ARG A 30 4.25 -4.96 9.17
N LEU A 31 3.11 -4.80 8.52
CA LEU A 31 2.68 -3.51 7.97
C LEU A 31 2.58 -2.44 9.05
N GLU A 32 1.98 -2.77 10.20
CA GLU A 32 1.83 -1.84 11.31
C GLU A 32 3.19 -1.33 11.81
N LYS A 33 4.19 -2.22 11.97
CA LYS A 33 5.55 -1.83 12.35
C LYS A 33 6.17 -0.85 11.34
N THR A 34 6.01 -1.12 10.04
CA THR A 34 6.48 -0.21 8.99
C THR A 34 5.82 1.16 9.08
N LEU A 35 4.49 1.19 9.28
CA LEU A 35 3.73 2.44 9.42
C LEU A 35 4.13 3.24 10.66
N VAL A 36 4.38 2.58 11.79
CA VAL A 36 4.85 3.25 13.01
C VAL A 36 6.18 3.94 12.76
N ARG A 37 7.15 3.25 12.15
CA ARG A 37 8.45 3.83 11.82
C ARG A 37 8.32 4.99 10.84
N LEU A 38 7.51 4.84 9.79
CA LEU A 38 7.23 5.92 8.84
C LEU A 38 6.67 7.16 9.52
N ARG A 39 5.72 7.00 10.45
CA ARG A 39 5.13 8.14 11.17
C ARG A 39 6.12 8.85 12.08
N GLN A 40 7.09 8.13 12.65
CA GLN A 40 8.14 8.71 13.48
C GLN A 40 9.15 9.52 12.67
N GLU A 41 9.50 9.05 11.47
CA GLU A 41 10.49 9.69 10.59
C GLU A 41 9.87 10.68 9.60
N ARG A 42 8.54 10.79 9.56
CA ARG A 42 7.82 11.70 8.66
C ARG A 42 7.96 13.15 9.11
N SER A 43 8.52 13.99 8.23
CA SER A 43 8.33 15.44 8.33
C SER A 43 6.87 15.80 8.03
N LEU A 44 6.33 16.79 8.74
CA LEU A 44 4.97 17.28 8.47
C LEU A 44 4.92 17.83 7.04
N GLN A 45 4.28 17.07 6.16
CA GLN A 45 3.96 17.53 4.82
C GLN A 45 2.67 18.33 4.92
N ASP A 46 2.70 19.57 4.42
CA ASP A 46 1.53 20.41 4.35
C ASP A 46 0.62 19.94 3.20
N ILE A 47 -0.40 19.18 3.56
CA ILE A 47 -1.38 18.60 2.62
C ILE A 47 -2.53 19.60 2.35
N SER A 48 -2.53 20.77 3.00
CA SER A 48 -3.59 21.79 2.82
C SER A 48 -3.69 22.32 1.37
N LEU A 49 -2.64 22.16 0.57
CA LEU A 49 -2.61 22.52 -0.85
C LEU A 49 -3.33 21.51 -1.75
N LEU A 50 -3.70 20.33 -1.24
CA LEU A 50 -4.53 19.37 -1.96
C LEU A 50 -6.01 19.69 -1.67
N ASP A 51 -6.58 20.54 -2.53
CA ASP A 51 -7.95 21.05 -2.44
C ASP A 51 -9.01 19.95 -2.17
N ASP A 52 -10.02 20.31 -1.37
CA ASP A 52 -11.07 19.49 -0.74
C ASP A 52 -12.07 18.83 -1.70
N THR A 53 -11.59 18.18 -2.76
CA THR A 53 -12.33 17.07 -3.39
C THR A 53 -12.11 15.78 -2.59
N GLN A 54 -12.16 15.89 -1.25
CA GLN A 54 -12.02 14.79 -0.30
C GLN A 54 -13.29 13.96 -0.26
N GLN A 55 -13.65 13.35 -1.37
CA GLN A 55 -14.45 12.15 -1.29
C GLN A 55 -13.51 11.05 -0.83
N ALA A 56 -13.63 10.64 0.43
CA ALA A 56 -12.91 9.50 0.97
C ALA A 56 -12.96 8.37 -0.07
N LEU A 57 -11.80 7.94 -0.54
CA LEU A 57 -11.67 6.96 -1.61
C LEU A 57 -12.27 5.65 -1.13
N LYS A 58 -13.56 5.46 -1.41
CA LYS A 58 -14.32 4.27 -1.03
C LYS A 58 -13.81 3.04 -1.78
N TYR A 59 -13.23 3.26 -2.95
CA TYR A 59 -12.69 2.24 -3.82
C TYR A 59 -11.39 2.74 -4.44
N ILE A 60 -10.43 1.84 -4.59
CA ILE A 60 -9.25 2.11 -5.40
C ILE A 60 -9.68 2.00 -6.87
N PRO A 61 -9.59 3.09 -7.66
CA PRO A 61 -10.00 3.04 -9.06
C PRO A 61 -9.14 2.02 -9.80
N CYS A 62 -9.79 1.07 -10.48
CA CYS A 62 -9.11 0.13 -11.37
C CYS A 62 -8.83 0.84 -12.71
N THR A 63 -7.76 1.63 -12.79
CA THR A 63 -7.29 2.17 -14.08
C THR A 63 -6.47 1.11 -14.80
N ALA A 64 -7.13 0.03 -15.22
CA ALA A 64 -6.62 -0.85 -16.26
C ALA A 64 -7.24 -0.39 -17.57
N THR A 65 -6.44 0.22 -18.46
CA THR A 65 -6.86 0.52 -19.82
C THR A 65 -7.37 -0.77 -20.45
N ALA A 66 -8.65 -0.77 -20.80
CA ALA A 66 -9.39 -1.95 -21.18
C ALA A 66 -8.82 -2.59 -22.46
N ALA A 67 -8.10 -3.69 -22.27
CA ALA A 67 -8.07 -4.79 -23.22
C ALA A 67 -8.06 -6.08 -22.40
N SER A 68 -9.26 -6.62 -22.14
CA SER A 68 -9.52 -7.94 -21.53
C SER A 68 -8.91 -8.20 -20.13
N GLY A 69 -9.64 -7.82 -19.09
CA GLY A 69 -9.42 -8.39 -17.75
C GLY A 69 -9.41 -7.34 -16.65
N CYS A 70 -10.59 -6.91 -16.22
CA CYS A 70 -10.73 -6.18 -14.96
C CYS A 70 -10.09 -7.02 -13.84
N CYS A 71 -9.04 -6.49 -13.20
CA CYS A 71 -8.38 -7.12 -12.07
C CYS A 71 -9.41 -7.45 -10.98
N ARG A 72 -9.85 -8.72 -10.93
CA ARG A 72 -10.78 -9.21 -9.91
C ARG A 72 -10.02 -9.37 -8.59
N TRP A 73 -9.73 -8.26 -7.93
CA TRP A 73 -9.38 -8.27 -6.51
C TRP A 73 -10.63 -8.69 -5.74
N ARG A 74 -10.76 -9.99 -5.45
CA ARG A 74 -11.78 -10.53 -4.56
C ARG A 74 -11.50 -9.99 -3.16
N MET A 75 -12.15 -8.90 -2.76
CA MET A 75 -12.31 -8.56 -1.35
C MET A 75 -13.19 -9.66 -0.73
N SER A 76 -12.58 -10.63 -0.06
CA SER A 76 -13.34 -11.49 0.84
C SER A 76 -13.85 -10.61 2.00
N PRO A 77 -15.15 -10.66 2.35
CA PRO A 77 -15.61 -9.98 3.54
C PRO A 77 -14.96 -10.66 4.75
N LEU A 78 -14.26 -9.89 5.57
CA LEU A 78 -13.88 -10.32 6.91
C LEU A 78 -15.20 -10.59 7.66
N SER A 79 -15.52 -11.88 7.79
CA SER A 79 -16.68 -12.35 8.51
C SER A 79 -16.56 -11.94 9.97
N ALA A 80 -17.35 -10.96 10.38
CA ALA A 80 -17.72 -10.76 11.77
C ALA A 80 -18.52 -11.99 12.21
N ALA A 81 -17.91 -12.87 12.99
CA ALA A 81 -18.62 -13.87 13.79
C ALA A 81 -18.45 -13.47 15.25
N GLY A 82 -19.60 -13.23 15.89
CA GLY A 82 -19.73 -12.87 17.30
C GLY A 82 -19.66 -14.04 18.25
#